data_AF-A0A950WA21-F1
#
_entry.id   AF-A0A950WA21-F1
#
_cell.length_a   1.000
_cell.length_b   1.000
_cell.length_c   1.000
_cell.angle_alpha   90.00
_cell.angle_beta   90.00
_cell.angle_gamma   90.00
#
_symmetry.space_group_name_H-M   'P 1'
#
loop_
_entity.id
_entity.type
_entity.pdbx_description
1 polymer ?
#
loop_
_entity_poly.entity_id
_entity_poly.type
_entity_poly.pdbx_seq_one_letter_code
_entity_poly.pdbx_strand_id
1 'polypeptide(L)'
;MLLVAAWRRLWVAGVAVAGLWGAVLWVAPSTPSTTLAQPPQLVAAAPPAVPTAATGVLRAVVQSGEPAPGGGRFDRFDVTAQPILAPVNARGQVAFYATVLHGPAREGIFLADAGQVTKVAAFGDSLPGGGTLAEFVAHPLPALNSAGHVAFTAEVAGGRATEGVFLATADGLRAIALAGDDAPGVPAGVLVGFDAPALNDNDELAFVASVRAGRDLLDVLYYWNGRRLQRLVAERELLLRIGGTMDQIGDPALNNSGVVAFPAAIFKGPALGGVFVAGARSLRFLVRAGDQAPDGAMILRFSERVAIDEGGEIAFGAHLGKDGATREAVLRTGTEGLAEIAVEGAPAPGGGRYAGFGPWPTAGPGGVTAFIAALDGVPGPLAAFAGTAGDVRRVAAMGETLPEGAPIGRFAPNTVAAAGPKGTLTFATVAQEKGERNAIYCRCP
;
A
#
# COMPACT_ATOMS: atom_id res chain seq x y z
N MET A 1 60.56 42.92 20.46
CA MET A 1 59.36 43.34 19.70
C MET A 1 58.43 42.18 19.27
N LEU A 2 58.88 40.93 19.21
CA LEU A 2 58.04 39.78 18.80
C LEU A 2 57.04 39.28 19.86
N LEU A 3 57.34 39.39 21.16
CA LEU A 3 56.45 38.95 22.25
C LEU A 3 55.21 39.84 22.45
N VAL A 4 55.32 41.14 22.17
CA VAL A 4 54.20 42.10 22.29
C VAL A 4 53.17 41.89 21.17
N ALA A 5 53.61 41.42 20.00
CA ALA A 5 52.72 41.13 18.86
C ALA A 5 51.90 39.84 19.06
N ALA A 6 52.48 38.81 19.71
CA ALA A 6 51.78 37.56 20.02
C ALA A 6 50.68 37.77 21.09
N TRP A 7 50.96 38.59 22.10
CA TRP A 7 50.00 38.93 23.15
C TRP A 7 48.81 39.74 22.61
N ARG A 8 49.06 40.64 21.65
CA ARG A 8 48.00 41.39 20.97
C ARG A 8 47.07 40.50 20.14
N ARG A 9 47.58 39.44 19.51
CA ARG A 9 46.78 38.49 18.71
C ARG A 9 45.90 37.59 19.58
N LEU A 10 46.39 37.16 20.74
CA LEU A 10 45.60 36.38 21.71
C LEU A 10 44.48 37.20 22.34
N TRP A 11 44.71 38.49 22.62
CA TRP A 11 43.67 39.40 23.11
C TRP A 11 42.56 39.66 22.08
N VAL A 12 42.91 39.87 20.81
CA VAL A 12 41.92 40.08 19.74
C VAL A 12 41.09 38.81 19.50
N ALA A 13 41.68 37.62 19.59
CA ALA A 13 40.97 36.35 19.50
C ALA A 13 40.03 36.13 20.70
N GLY A 14 40.46 36.48 21.92
CA GLY A 14 39.63 36.38 23.13
C GLY A 14 38.40 37.29 23.10
N VAL A 15 38.55 38.51 22.59
CA VAL A 15 37.42 39.46 22.44
C VAL A 15 36.44 38.99 21.36
N ALA A 16 36.92 38.38 20.26
CA ALA A 16 36.06 37.83 19.22
C ALA A 16 35.23 36.63 19.73
N VAL A 17 35.84 35.74 20.52
CA VAL A 17 35.13 34.60 21.14
C VAL A 17 34.13 35.08 22.20
N ALA A 18 34.47 36.08 23.01
CA ALA A 18 33.54 36.66 23.98
C ALA A 18 32.34 37.36 23.31
N GLY A 19 32.56 38.04 22.19
CA GLY A 19 31.47 38.61 21.37
C GLY A 19 30.56 37.55 20.76
N LEU A 20 31.12 36.41 20.35
CA LEU A 20 30.36 35.28 19.80
C LEU A 20 29.48 34.60 20.88
N TRP A 21 29.98 34.48 22.12
CA TRP A 21 29.19 34.00 23.25
C TRP A 21 28.16 35.02 23.75
N GLY A 22 28.44 36.31 23.66
CA GLY A 22 27.47 37.38 23.94
C GLY A 22 26.27 37.38 22.98
N ALA A 23 26.49 37.06 21.70
CA ALA A 23 25.42 36.91 20.70
C ALA A 23 24.55 35.67 20.93
N VAL A 24 25.14 34.57 21.43
CA VAL A 24 24.41 33.34 21.80
C VAL A 24 23.56 33.54 23.06
N LEU A 25 24.00 34.40 23.99
CA LEU A 25 23.28 34.70 25.24
C LEU A 25 22.19 35.78 25.10
N TRP A 26 22.14 36.51 23.97
CA TRP A 26 21.15 37.57 23.74
C TRP A 26 20.11 37.25 22.66
N VAL A 27 20.02 35.98 22.24
CA VAL A 27 18.80 35.48 21.61
C VAL A 27 17.73 35.44 22.69
N ALA A 28 16.95 36.52 22.77
CA ALA A 28 15.74 36.55 23.58
C ALA A 28 14.91 35.30 23.26
N PRO A 29 14.37 34.58 24.25
CA PRO A 29 13.42 33.51 23.97
C PRO A 29 12.24 34.17 23.27
N SER A 30 12.11 33.95 21.96
CA SER A 30 10.88 34.22 21.25
C SER A 30 9.81 33.45 22.01
N THR A 31 8.93 34.15 22.71
CA THR A 31 7.77 33.56 23.37
C THR A 31 7.07 32.71 22.31
N PRO A 32 7.03 31.37 22.45
CA PRO A 32 6.33 30.55 21.50
C PRO A 32 4.88 31.01 21.51
N SER A 33 4.35 31.35 20.34
CA SER A 33 2.92 31.56 20.14
C SER A 33 2.20 30.38 20.78
N THR A 34 1.56 30.63 21.92
CA THR A 34 0.76 29.64 22.65
C THR A 34 -0.61 29.54 21.99
N THR A 35 -0.63 29.47 20.66
CA THR A 35 -1.73 28.82 19.98
C THR A 35 -1.38 27.35 20.07
N LEU A 36 -2.03 26.62 20.98
CA LEU A 36 -1.99 25.17 20.97
C LEU A 36 -2.30 24.73 19.53
N ALA A 37 -1.28 24.27 18.80
CA ALA A 37 -1.53 23.50 17.59
C ALA A 37 -2.42 22.36 18.03
N GLN A 38 -3.67 22.33 17.54
CA GLN A 38 -4.56 21.20 17.81
C GLN A 38 -3.75 19.94 17.51
N PRO A 39 -3.66 18.98 18.45
CA PRO A 39 -3.09 17.69 18.12
C PRO A 39 -3.84 17.18 16.87
N PRO A 40 -3.14 16.56 15.90
CA PRO A 40 -3.82 15.97 14.76
C PRO A 40 -4.96 15.11 15.31
N GLN A 41 -6.18 15.42 14.88
CA GLN A 41 -7.36 14.64 15.26
C GLN A 41 -7.21 13.30 14.55
N LEU A 42 -6.57 12.34 15.22
CA LEU A 42 -6.52 10.96 14.75
C LEU A 42 -7.98 10.49 14.64
N VAL A 43 -8.36 9.99 13.47
CA VAL A 43 -9.60 9.24 13.28
C VAL A 43 -9.54 8.09 14.27
N ALA A 44 -10.45 8.11 15.25
CA ALA A 44 -10.50 7.07 16.26
C ALA A 44 -10.67 5.71 15.58
N ALA A 45 -9.90 4.72 16.03
CA ALA A 45 -10.08 3.34 15.59
C ALA A 45 -11.57 2.98 15.70
N ALA A 46 -12.17 2.59 14.57
CA ALA A 46 -13.58 2.20 14.57
C ALA A 46 -13.78 1.03 15.54
N PRO A 47 -14.86 0.99 16.33
CA PRO A 47 -15.18 -0.21 17.10
C PRO A 47 -15.27 -1.42 16.16
N PRO A 48 -14.95 -2.65 16.63
CA PRO A 48 -14.99 -3.84 15.79
C PRO A 48 -16.36 -3.95 15.10
N ALA A 49 -16.37 -3.74 13.78
CA ALA A 49 -17.58 -3.78 13.01
C ALA A 49 -18.07 -5.22 12.93
N VAL A 50 -19.36 -5.46 13.18
CA VAL A 50 -19.99 -6.74 12.86
C VAL A 50 -19.91 -6.90 11.33
N PRO A 51 -19.38 -8.02 10.80
CA PRO A 51 -19.31 -8.25 9.37
C PRO A 51 -20.71 -8.12 8.77
N THR A 52 -20.94 -7.03 8.05
CA THR A 52 -22.21 -6.82 7.36
C THR A 52 -22.03 -7.36 5.95
N ALA A 53 -22.80 -8.40 5.60
CA ALA A 53 -22.79 -8.91 4.23
C ALA A 53 -23.22 -7.78 3.28
N ALA A 54 -22.45 -7.52 2.22
CA ALA A 54 -22.83 -6.55 1.21
C ALA A 54 -24.19 -6.92 0.60
N THR A 55 -25.19 -6.07 0.84
CA THR A 55 -26.48 -6.07 0.15
C THR A 55 -26.41 -5.41 -1.24
N GLY A 56 -25.23 -4.88 -1.60
CA GLY A 56 -24.97 -4.23 -2.87
C GLY A 56 -25.04 -5.19 -4.06
N VAL A 57 -25.54 -4.65 -5.18
CA VAL A 57 -25.54 -5.33 -6.48
C VAL A 57 -24.19 -5.13 -7.15
N LEU A 58 -23.64 -6.21 -7.72
CA LEU A 58 -22.43 -6.14 -8.53
C LEU A 58 -22.70 -5.34 -9.81
N ARG A 59 -21.89 -4.33 -10.08
CA ARG A 59 -21.98 -3.44 -11.24
C ARG A 59 -20.61 -3.05 -11.77
N ALA A 60 -20.52 -2.69 -13.05
CA ALA A 60 -19.34 -2.02 -13.58
C ALA A 60 -19.24 -0.60 -12.99
N VAL A 61 -18.03 -0.20 -12.61
CA VAL A 61 -17.71 1.15 -12.12
C VAL A 61 -17.15 2.01 -13.25
N VAL A 62 -16.33 1.40 -14.10
CA VAL A 62 -15.75 2.02 -15.30
C VAL A 62 -15.42 0.92 -16.31
N GLN A 63 -15.52 1.24 -17.59
CA GLN A 63 -15.22 0.32 -18.69
C GLN A 63 -14.31 0.96 -19.75
N SER A 64 -13.56 0.13 -20.48
CA SER A 64 -12.83 0.60 -21.65
C SER A 64 -13.77 1.18 -22.72
N GLY A 65 -13.31 2.24 -23.38
CA GLY A 65 -14.08 3.03 -24.34
C GLY A 65 -14.92 4.15 -23.71
N GLU A 66 -15.12 4.18 -22.40
CA GLU A 66 -15.79 5.30 -21.73
C GLU A 66 -14.96 6.58 -21.81
N PRO A 67 -15.60 7.77 -21.84
CA PRO A 67 -14.87 9.05 -21.86
C PRO A 67 -13.99 9.22 -20.63
N ALA A 68 -12.72 9.58 -20.85
CA ALA A 68 -11.79 9.89 -19.75
C ALA A 68 -11.88 11.38 -19.38
N PRO A 69 -11.83 11.73 -18.07
CA PRO A 69 -11.72 13.12 -17.65
C PRO A 69 -10.45 13.77 -18.20
N GLY A 70 -10.57 14.97 -18.77
CA GLY A 70 -9.46 15.63 -19.48
C GLY A 70 -9.36 15.30 -20.97
N GLY A 71 -10.26 14.48 -21.51
CA GLY A 71 -10.35 14.14 -22.93
C GLY A 71 -9.82 12.75 -23.25
N GLY A 72 -10.22 12.22 -24.41
CA GLY A 72 -9.91 10.85 -24.80
C GLY A 72 -10.88 9.81 -24.21
N ARG A 73 -10.45 8.55 -24.18
CA ARG A 73 -11.23 7.40 -23.69
C ARG A 73 -10.35 6.44 -22.91
N PHE A 74 -10.91 5.82 -21.87
CA PHE A 74 -10.23 4.75 -21.15
C PHE A 74 -9.95 3.56 -22.08
N ASP A 75 -8.79 2.94 -21.92
CA ASP A 75 -8.35 1.82 -22.76
C ASP A 75 -8.09 0.57 -21.92
N ARG A 76 -7.14 0.64 -21.00
CA ARG A 76 -6.78 -0.46 -20.09
C ARG A 76 -6.78 0.00 -18.65
N PHE A 77 -7.04 -0.94 -17.76
CA PHE A 77 -6.94 -0.77 -16.30
C PHE A 77 -5.79 -1.60 -15.72
N ASP A 78 -4.95 -2.15 -16.60
CA ASP A 78 -3.91 -3.10 -16.28
C ASP A 78 -2.58 -2.69 -16.90
N VAL A 79 -1.50 -3.09 -16.22
CA VAL A 79 -0.13 -3.05 -16.75
C VAL A 79 0.34 -4.50 -16.85
N THR A 80 0.91 -4.85 -18.00
CA THR A 80 1.35 -6.22 -18.27
C THR A 80 2.28 -6.71 -17.17
N ALA A 81 1.99 -7.91 -16.64
CA ALA A 81 2.75 -8.55 -15.56
C ALA A 81 2.72 -7.84 -14.19
N GLN A 82 1.90 -6.81 -14.01
CA GLN A 82 1.72 -6.17 -12.70
C GLN A 82 0.35 -6.44 -12.09
N PRO A 83 0.21 -6.33 -10.76
CA PRO A 83 -1.08 -6.48 -10.10
C PRO A 83 -2.05 -5.37 -10.50
N ILE A 84 -3.35 -5.70 -10.45
CA ILE A 84 -4.42 -4.71 -10.59
C ILE A 84 -5.17 -4.60 -9.27
N LEU A 85 -5.14 -3.41 -8.66
CA LEU A 85 -5.87 -3.09 -7.45
C LEU A 85 -6.72 -1.84 -7.68
N ALA A 86 -7.98 -1.88 -7.26
CA ALA A 86 -8.88 -0.75 -7.33
C ALA A 86 -9.53 -0.53 -5.95
N PRO A 87 -8.84 0.05 -4.96
CA PRO A 87 -9.35 0.14 -3.59
C PRO A 87 -10.67 0.93 -3.54
N VAL A 88 -11.55 0.53 -2.62
CA VAL A 88 -12.87 1.13 -2.40
C VAL A 88 -13.03 1.60 -0.96
N ASN A 89 -13.56 2.81 -0.78
CA ASN A 89 -13.77 3.39 0.56
C ASN A 89 -15.23 3.28 1.05
N ALA A 90 -15.49 3.73 2.27
CA ALA A 90 -16.81 3.66 2.91
C ALA A 90 -17.93 4.46 2.22
N ARG A 91 -17.56 5.37 1.30
CA ARG A 91 -18.47 6.14 0.44
C ARG A 91 -18.75 5.46 -0.90
N GLY A 92 -18.12 4.32 -1.17
CA GLY A 92 -18.24 3.62 -2.45
C GLY A 92 -17.40 4.26 -3.56
N GLN A 93 -16.47 5.15 -3.21
CA GLN A 93 -15.53 5.69 -4.17
C GLN A 93 -14.48 4.63 -4.48
N VAL A 94 -14.08 4.52 -5.75
CA VAL A 94 -13.11 3.53 -6.23
C VAL A 94 -11.96 4.24 -6.93
N ALA A 95 -10.75 4.10 -6.40
CA ALA A 95 -9.56 4.64 -7.06
C ALA A 95 -8.97 3.58 -7.99
N PHE A 96 -8.44 3.98 -9.15
CA PHE A 96 -7.87 3.04 -10.11
C PHE A 96 -6.86 3.71 -11.04
N TYR A 97 -5.92 2.91 -11.54
CA TYR A 97 -5.05 3.25 -12.66
C TYR A 97 -5.74 2.99 -14.00
N ALA A 98 -5.50 3.84 -15.00
CA ALA A 98 -5.92 3.57 -16.37
C ALA A 98 -4.99 4.18 -17.43
N THR A 99 -4.85 3.49 -18.57
CA THR A 99 -4.38 4.10 -19.83
C THR A 99 -5.53 4.81 -20.54
N VAL A 100 -5.19 5.86 -21.28
CA VAL A 100 -6.14 6.71 -22.00
C VAL A 100 -5.70 6.86 -23.45
N LEU A 101 -6.62 6.55 -24.38
CA LEU A 101 -6.43 6.74 -25.82
C LEU A 101 -7.02 8.06 -26.28
N HIS A 102 -6.39 8.66 -27.29
CA HIS A 102 -6.87 9.88 -27.97
C HIS A 102 -7.09 11.07 -27.01
N GLY A 103 -6.40 11.08 -25.87
CA GLY A 103 -6.40 12.17 -24.89
C GLY A 103 -5.03 12.83 -24.81
N PRO A 104 -4.93 14.01 -24.17
CA PRO A 104 -3.65 14.66 -23.91
C PRO A 104 -2.81 13.89 -22.88
N ALA A 105 -3.47 13.28 -21.88
CA ALA A 105 -2.84 12.33 -20.97
C ALA A 105 -2.98 10.92 -21.55
N ARG A 106 -1.88 10.16 -21.52
CA ARG A 106 -1.83 8.75 -21.96
C ARG A 106 -2.15 7.74 -20.87
N GLU A 107 -2.09 8.17 -19.61
CA GLU A 107 -2.34 7.37 -18.42
C GLU A 107 -2.59 8.27 -17.21
N GLY A 108 -3.12 7.69 -16.13
CA GLY A 108 -3.27 8.36 -14.85
C GLY A 108 -3.95 7.51 -13.77
N ILE A 109 -4.12 8.13 -12.61
CA ILE A 109 -4.95 7.67 -11.50
C ILE A 109 -6.26 8.46 -11.51
N PHE A 110 -7.36 7.74 -11.34
CA PHE A 110 -8.72 8.26 -11.41
C PHE A 110 -9.53 7.81 -10.18
N LEU A 111 -10.57 8.57 -9.86
CA LEU A 111 -11.50 8.27 -8.79
C LEU A 111 -12.92 8.23 -9.35
N ALA A 112 -13.55 7.06 -9.27
CA ALA A 112 -14.96 6.91 -9.56
C ALA A 112 -15.79 7.14 -8.29
N ASP A 113 -16.84 7.94 -8.40
CA ASP A 113 -17.78 8.26 -7.34
C ASP A 113 -19.19 8.45 -7.94
N ALA A 114 -20.16 7.68 -7.45
CA ALA A 114 -21.57 7.77 -7.87
C ALA A 114 -21.80 7.83 -9.40
N GLY A 115 -21.03 7.05 -10.17
CA GLY A 115 -21.13 6.98 -11.64
C GLY A 115 -20.46 8.14 -12.38
N GLN A 116 -19.76 9.02 -11.68
CA GLN A 116 -18.86 10.01 -12.25
C GLN A 116 -17.41 9.58 -12.03
N VAL A 117 -16.55 9.83 -13.01
CA VAL A 117 -15.11 9.62 -12.88
C VAL A 117 -14.43 10.99 -12.87
N THR A 118 -13.53 11.19 -11.93
CA THR A 118 -12.70 12.39 -11.83
C THR A 118 -11.23 12.03 -11.99
N LYS A 119 -10.46 12.96 -12.55
CA LYS A 119 -9.00 12.84 -12.61
C LYS A 119 -8.42 13.14 -11.23
N VAL A 120 -7.63 12.23 -10.69
CA VAL A 120 -6.85 12.44 -9.46
C VAL A 120 -5.48 13.01 -9.84
N ALA A 121 -4.79 12.31 -10.74
CA ALA A 121 -3.49 12.71 -11.26
C ALA A 121 -3.30 12.03 -12.61
N ALA A 122 -2.76 12.73 -13.60
CA ALA A 122 -2.49 12.14 -14.91
C ALA A 122 -1.16 12.61 -15.49
N PHE A 123 -0.74 11.92 -16.54
CA PHE A 123 0.42 12.30 -17.33
C PHE A 123 0.37 13.79 -17.71
N GLY A 124 1.49 14.49 -17.50
CA GLY A 124 1.65 15.91 -17.80
C GLY A 124 1.16 16.86 -16.72
N ASP A 125 0.53 16.37 -15.64
CA ASP A 125 0.13 17.24 -14.53
C ASP A 125 1.35 17.86 -13.86
N SER A 126 1.28 19.17 -13.62
CA SER A 126 2.39 19.93 -13.03
C SER A 126 2.53 19.66 -11.54
N LEU A 127 3.78 19.54 -11.07
CA LEU A 127 4.08 19.33 -9.67
C LEU A 127 4.41 20.64 -8.94
N PRO A 128 4.00 20.78 -7.67
CA PRO A 128 4.54 21.82 -6.81
C PRO A 128 6.05 21.67 -6.69
N GLY A 129 6.80 22.73 -6.99
CA GLY A 129 8.27 22.69 -7.01
C GLY A 129 8.89 22.44 -8.39
N GLY A 130 8.07 22.24 -9.43
CA GLY A 130 8.50 22.15 -10.82
C GLY A 130 8.57 20.71 -11.35
N GLY A 131 8.53 20.60 -12.68
CA GLY A 131 8.37 19.32 -13.39
C GLY A 131 6.91 18.89 -13.53
N THR A 132 6.71 17.72 -14.12
CA THR A 132 5.40 17.13 -14.41
C THR A 132 5.41 15.63 -14.13
N LEU A 133 4.26 15.07 -13.79
CA LEU A 133 4.06 13.62 -13.73
C LEU A 133 4.27 13.01 -15.12
N ALA A 134 5.04 11.92 -15.21
CA ALA A 134 5.54 11.38 -16.48
C ALA A 134 5.14 9.92 -16.76
N GLU A 135 5.03 9.09 -15.73
CA GLU A 135 4.69 7.66 -15.86
C GLU A 135 4.16 7.11 -14.53
N PHE A 136 3.16 6.24 -14.58
CA PHE A 136 2.58 5.57 -13.41
C PHE A 136 2.73 4.06 -13.50
N VAL A 137 3.06 3.52 -14.69
CA VAL A 137 3.11 2.08 -14.95
C VAL A 137 4.18 1.34 -14.14
N ALA A 138 5.18 2.02 -13.60
CA ALA A 138 6.14 1.38 -12.69
C ALA A 138 5.45 0.91 -11.39
N HIS A 139 4.48 1.68 -10.91
CA HIS A 139 3.78 1.46 -9.63
C HIS A 139 2.28 1.82 -9.72
N PRO A 140 1.45 1.08 -10.48
CA PRO A 140 0.08 1.47 -10.84
C PRO A 140 -0.95 1.24 -9.72
N LEU A 141 -0.51 1.14 -8.47
CA LEU A 141 -1.35 0.74 -7.35
C LEU A 141 -1.67 1.97 -6.49
N PRO A 142 -2.82 2.63 -6.70
CA PRO A 142 -3.24 3.71 -5.82
C PRO A 142 -3.69 3.14 -4.46
N ALA A 143 -3.51 3.93 -3.41
CA ALA A 143 -4.16 3.74 -2.13
C ALA A 143 -5.22 4.83 -1.92
N LEU A 144 -6.35 4.47 -1.31
CA LEU A 144 -7.51 5.34 -1.13
C LEU A 144 -7.96 5.30 0.33
N ASN A 145 -8.22 6.47 0.92
CA ASN A 145 -8.80 6.55 2.25
C ASN A 145 -10.28 7.00 2.24
N SER A 146 -10.89 7.01 3.42
CA SER A 146 -12.30 7.40 3.63
C SER A 146 -12.59 8.85 3.28
N ALA A 147 -11.59 9.74 3.36
CA ALA A 147 -11.65 11.14 2.91
C ALA A 147 -11.54 11.30 1.39
N GLY A 148 -11.33 10.21 0.65
CA GLY A 148 -11.25 10.24 -0.82
C GLY A 148 -9.90 10.77 -1.30
N HIS A 149 -8.94 10.87 -0.38
CA HIS A 149 -7.57 11.19 -0.71
C HIS A 149 -6.90 9.95 -1.27
N VAL A 150 -6.01 10.17 -2.23
CA VAL A 150 -5.37 9.10 -2.99
C VAL A 150 -3.86 9.25 -2.91
N ALA A 151 -3.18 8.23 -2.43
CA ALA A 151 -1.73 8.14 -2.45
C ALA A 151 -1.27 7.25 -3.61
N PHE A 152 -0.18 7.62 -4.27
CA PHE A 152 0.38 6.87 -5.39
C PHE A 152 1.86 7.22 -5.59
N THR A 153 2.56 6.38 -6.34
CA THR A 153 3.93 6.62 -6.80
C THR A 153 3.91 6.94 -8.30
N ALA A 154 4.76 7.85 -8.75
CA ALA A 154 4.88 8.20 -10.17
C ALA A 154 6.27 8.74 -10.52
N GLU A 155 6.67 8.53 -11.76
CA GLU A 155 7.85 9.17 -12.35
C GLU A 155 7.60 10.66 -12.61
N VAL A 156 8.68 11.43 -12.55
CA VAL A 156 8.69 12.88 -12.71
C VAL A 156 9.64 13.27 -13.83
N ALA A 157 9.16 14.13 -14.74
CA ALA A 157 9.95 14.70 -15.82
C ALA A 157 10.12 16.21 -15.66
N GLY A 158 11.23 16.75 -16.17
CA GLY A 158 11.48 18.20 -16.21
C GLY A 158 11.67 18.88 -14.84
N GLY A 159 11.80 18.09 -13.76
CA GLY A 159 12.09 18.55 -12.40
C GLY A 159 13.47 18.10 -11.91
N ARG A 160 13.74 18.32 -10.62
CA ARG A 160 14.97 17.82 -9.95
C ARG A 160 14.88 16.32 -9.65
N ALA A 161 13.69 15.83 -9.35
CA ALA A 161 13.42 14.43 -9.03
C ALA A 161 13.02 13.65 -10.29
N THR A 162 13.32 12.36 -10.30
CA THR A 162 12.90 11.41 -11.36
C THR A 162 11.66 10.62 -10.97
N GLU A 163 11.31 10.61 -9.68
CA GLU A 163 10.22 9.81 -9.12
C GLU A 163 9.80 10.39 -7.77
N GLY A 164 8.58 10.07 -7.32
CA GLY A 164 8.13 10.42 -5.97
C GLY A 164 6.89 9.66 -5.50
N VAL A 165 6.66 9.77 -4.19
CA VAL A 165 5.41 9.39 -3.53
C VAL A 165 4.56 10.64 -3.34
N PHE A 166 3.32 10.59 -3.79
CA PHE A 166 2.40 11.73 -3.78
C PHE A 166 1.11 11.42 -3.04
N LEU A 167 0.51 12.45 -2.46
CA LEU A 167 -0.82 12.44 -1.89
C LEU A 167 -1.68 13.49 -2.60
N ALA A 168 -2.74 13.07 -3.26
CA ALA A 168 -3.74 13.93 -3.86
C ALA A 168 -4.91 14.12 -2.90
N THR A 169 -5.22 15.37 -2.59
CA THR A 169 -6.39 15.78 -1.79
C THR A 169 -7.22 16.81 -2.56
N ALA A 170 -8.31 17.28 -1.95
CA ALA A 170 -9.10 18.38 -2.52
C ALA A 170 -8.29 19.69 -2.67
N ASP A 171 -7.23 19.87 -1.89
CA ASP A 171 -6.35 21.05 -1.94
C ASP A 171 -5.29 20.96 -3.06
N GLY A 172 -5.20 19.81 -3.72
CA GLY A 172 -4.27 19.53 -4.81
C GLY A 172 -3.29 18.42 -4.49
N LEU A 173 -2.21 18.36 -5.28
CA LEU A 173 -1.21 17.32 -5.19
C LEU A 173 -0.08 17.75 -4.25
N ARG A 174 0.31 16.87 -3.33
CA ARG A 174 1.43 17.07 -2.40
C ARG A 174 2.48 15.98 -2.61
N ALA A 175 3.73 16.37 -2.82
CA ALA A 175 4.86 15.45 -2.74
C ALA A 175 5.15 15.11 -1.28
N ILE A 176 5.23 13.81 -0.97
CA ILE A 176 5.56 13.29 0.36
C ILE A 176 7.04 12.91 0.44
N ALA A 177 7.58 12.33 -0.63
CA ALA A 177 8.99 12.00 -0.79
C ALA A 177 9.38 12.07 -2.26
N LEU A 178 10.56 12.59 -2.57
CA LEU A 178 11.07 12.70 -3.94
C LEU A 178 12.44 12.04 -4.08
N ALA A 179 12.71 11.43 -5.22
CA ALA A 179 14.03 10.91 -5.55
C ALA A 179 15.04 12.07 -5.58
N GLY A 180 16.19 11.89 -4.94
CA GLY A 180 17.22 12.90 -4.74
C GLY A 180 17.11 13.66 -3.41
N ASP A 181 16.05 13.47 -2.63
CA ASP A 181 15.96 13.98 -1.26
C ASP A 181 16.81 13.16 -0.29
N ASP A 182 17.22 13.78 0.81
CA ASP A 182 17.90 13.08 1.91
C ASP A 182 16.98 11.99 2.49
N ALA A 183 17.55 10.82 2.76
CA ALA A 183 16.84 9.67 3.34
C ALA A 183 16.85 9.73 4.88
N PRO A 184 15.73 10.10 5.55
CA PRO A 184 15.76 10.37 6.99
C PRO A 184 16.09 9.12 7.81
N GLY A 185 17.06 9.23 8.72
CA GLY A 185 17.48 8.10 9.55
C GLY A 185 18.46 7.13 8.86
N VAL A 186 18.90 7.43 7.63
CA VAL A 186 20.01 6.74 6.96
C VAL A 186 21.17 7.72 6.77
N PRO A 187 22.30 7.56 7.48
CA PRO A 187 23.42 8.50 7.39
C PRO A 187 23.94 8.64 5.95
N ALA A 188 23.95 9.87 5.44
CA ALA A 188 24.33 10.20 4.06
C ALA A 188 23.56 9.39 2.99
N GLY A 189 22.34 8.93 3.32
CA GLY A 189 21.45 8.25 2.41
C GLY A 189 20.65 9.24 1.55
N VAL A 190 20.37 8.84 0.31
CA VAL A 190 19.53 9.58 -0.64
C VAL A 190 18.44 8.66 -1.16
N LEU A 191 17.20 9.14 -1.22
CA LEU A 191 16.07 8.41 -1.79
C LEU A 191 16.26 8.31 -3.31
N VAL A 192 16.06 7.11 -3.90
CA VAL A 192 16.30 6.90 -5.34
C VAL A 192 15.20 6.10 -6.05
N GLY A 193 14.27 5.48 -5.32
CA GLY A 193 13.12 4.78 -5.87
C GLY A 193 12.08 4.47 -4.79
N PHE A 194 10.85 4.18 -5.18
CA PHE A 194 9.73 4.01 -4.23
C PHE A 194 8.79 2.90 -4.65
N ASP A 195 8.34 2.10 -3.70
CA ASP A 195 7.23 1.17 -3.95
C ASP A 195 5.86 1.85 -3.73
N ALA A 196 4.78 1.10 -3.97
CA ALA A 196 3.42 1.60 -3.82
C ALA A 196 3.11 1.95 -2.35
N PRO A 197 2.56 3.13 -2.05
CA PRO A 197 2.26 3.51 -0.67
C PRO A 197 0.99 2.85 -0.15
N ALA A 198 0.98 2.53 1.14
CA ALA A 198 -0.23 2.34 1.93
C ALA A 198 -0.67 3.69 2.53
N LEU A 199 -1.98 3.90 2.64
CA LEU A 199 -2.60 5.13 3.13
C LEU A 199 -3.68 4.79 4.16
N ASN A 200 -3.75 5.55 5.26
CA ASN A 200 -4.85 5.46 6.23
C ASN A 200 -5.74 6.72 6.21
N ASP A 201 -6.80 6.71 7.03
CA ASP A 201 -7.78 7.81 7.13
C ASP A 201 -7.23 9.08 7.81
N ASN A 202 -6.00 9.03 8.34
CA ASN A 202 -5.31 10.19 8.94
C ASN A 202 -4.38 10.91 7.94
N ASP A 203 -4.39 10.51 6.67
CA ASP A 203 -3.40 10.93 5.66
C ASP A 203 -1.95 10.58 6.05
N GLU A 204 -1.80 9.49 6.80
CA GLU A 204 -0.50 8.89 7.10
C GLU A 204 -0.19 7.81 6.06
N LEU A 205 1.08 7.73 5.67
CA LEU A 205 1.53 6.81 4.62
C LEU A 205 2.61 5.88 5.16
N ALA A 206 2.65 4.66 4.64
CA ALA A 206 3.79 3.76 4.78
C ALA A 206 4.21 3.27 3.39
N PHE A 207 5.51 3.23 3.12
CA PHE A 207 6.04 2.76 1.84
C PHE A 207 7.49 2.30 1.99
N VAL A 208 7.92 1.38 1.13
CA VAL A 208 9.33 1.03 0.98
C VAL A 208 9.96 2.01 -0.02
N ALA A 209 11.18 2.45 0.27
CA ALA A 209 11.98 3.24 -0.64
C ALA A 209 13.37 2.65 -0.77
N SER A 210 13.88 2.60 -2.00
CA SER A 210 15.28 2.29 -2.24
C SER A 210 16.13 3.51 -1.91
N VAL A 211 17.13 3.32 -1.05
CA VAL A 211 18.01 4.35 -0.52
C VAL A 211 19.44 4.05 -0.93
N ARG A 212 20.10 5.03 -1.55
CA ARG A 212 21.52 4.98 -1.87
C ARG A 212 22.32 5.56 -0.70
N ALA A 213 23.12 4.74 -0.03
CA ALA A 213 24.00 5.14 1.06
C ALA A 213 25.45 4.76 0.72
N GLY A 214 26.24 5.73 0.24
CA GLY A 214 27.58 5.46 -0.27
C GLY A 214 27.55 4.55 -1.51
N ARG A 215 28.04 3.32 -1.38
CA ARG A 215 28.00 2.29 -2.45
C ARG A 215 26.85 1.30 -2.30
N ASP A 216 26.14 1.34 -1.18
CA ASP A 216 25.02 0.45 -0.92
C ASP A 216 23.72 1.03 -1.47
N LEU A 217 22.89 0.13 -1.99
CA LEU A 217 21.48 0.35 -2.25
C LEU A 217 20.73 -0.51 -1.23
N LEU A 218 19.83 0.09 -0.47
CA LEU A 218 19.11 -0.54 0.63
C LEU A 218 17.61 -0.28 0.47
N ASP A 219 16.78 -1.28 0.72
CA ASP A 219 15.35 -1.05 0.90
C ASP A 219 15.06 -0.56 2.32
N VAL A 220 14.26 0.49 2.44
CA VAL A 220 13.97 1.13 3.73
C VAL A 220 12.48 1.38 3.85
N LEU A 221 11.88 0.83 4.89
CA LEU A 221 10.47 1.05 5.22
C LEU A 221 10.32 2.38 5.95
N TYR A 222 9.54 3.27 5.35
CA TYR A 222 9.22 4.59 5.90
C TYR A 222 7.76 4.70 6.37
N TYR A 223 7.55 5.58 7.34
CA TYR A 223 6.26 6.04 7.82
C TYR A 223 6.20 7.57 7.80
N TRP A 224 5.20 8.11 7.12
CA TRP A 224 4.87 9.52 7.10
C TRP A 224 3.68 9.78 8.02
N ASN A 225 3.87 10.59 9.05
CA ASN A 225 2.84 10.84 10.08
C ASN A 225 1.99 12.11 9.84
N GLY A 226 1.87 12.55 8.58
CA GLY A 226 1.24 13.83 8.22
C GLY A 226 2.17 15.05 8.32
N ARG A 227 3.31 14.93 9.03
CA ARG A 227 4.26 16.04 9.24
C ARG A 227 5.71 15.73 8.93
N ARG A 228 6.18 14.52 9.21
CA ARG A 228 7.57 14.11 9.00
C ARG A 228 7.64 12.68 8.48
N LEU A 229 8.65 12.45 7.64
CA LEU A 229 9.01 11.13 7.16
C LEU A 229 9.97 10.48 8.16
N GLN A 230 9.67 9.25 8.58
CA GLN A 230 10.41 8.54 9.60
C GLN A 230 10.76 7.13 9.12
N ARG A 231 12.02 6.73 9.26
CA ARG A 231 12.42 5.34 9.05
C ARG A 231 11.86 4.44 10.15
N LEU A 232 11.22 3.34 9.76
CA LEU A 232 10.81 2.26 10.67
C LEU A 232 11.87 1.17 10.78
N VAL A 233 12.34 0.67 9.65
CA VAL A 233 13.39 -0.37 9.56
C VAL A 233 14.07 -0.30 8.20
N ALA A 234 15.33 -0.72 8.12
CA ALA A 234 16.07 -0.81 6.87
C ALA A 234 16.60 -2.24 6.61
N GLU A 235 16.78 -2.58 5.34
CA GLU A 235 17.61 -3.71 4.92
C GLU A 235 18.98 -3.61 5.60
N ARG A 236 19.55 -4.76 5.95
CA ARG A 236 20.82 -4.93 6.66
C ARG A 236 20.83 -4.41 8.09
N GLU A 237 19.69 -4.02 8.64
CA GLU A 237 19.57 -3.64 10.04
C GLU A 237 19.69 -4.86 10.96
N LEU A 238 20.61 -4.79 11.93
CA LEU A 238 20.80 -5.84 12.94
C LEU A 238 19.66 -5.78 13.97
N LEU A 239 18.85 -6.84 14.03
CA LEU A 239 17.64 -6.85 14.86
C LEU A 239 17.94 -7.41 16.26
N LEU A 240 18.56 -6.62 17.13
CA LEU A 240 19.08 -7.08 18.43
C LEU A 240 18.06 -7.84 19.31
N ARG A 241 16.77 -7.45 19.28
CA ARG A 241 15.71 -8.10 20.08
C ARG A 241 15.12 -9.35 19.43
N ILE A 242 15.21 -9.46 18.11
CA ILE A 242 14.61 -10.53 17.31
C ILE A 242 15.65 -11.61 16.96
N GLY A 243 16.91 -11.19 16.76
CA GLY A 243 17.99 -12.00 16.20
C GLY A 243 18.03 -11.93 14.68
N GLY A 244 19.23 -12.02 14.11
CA GLY A 244 19.45 -11.93 12.67
C GLY A 244 19.48 -10.49 12.14
N THR A 245 19.47 -10.37 10.82
CA THR A 245 19.57 -9.11 10.08
C THR A 245 18.38 -8.99 9.14
N MET A 246 17.76 -7.82 9.08
CA MET A 246 16.72 -7.54 8.09
C MET A 246 17.30 -7.69 6.69
N ASP A 247 16.60 -8.40 5.82
CA ASP A 247 17.02 -8.63 4.42
C ASP A 247 15.94 -8.03 3.51
N GLN A 248 15.25 -8.85 2.71
CA GLN A 248 14.15 -8.36 1.86
C GLN A 248 12.97 -7.81 2.68
N ILE A 249 12.55 -6.58 2.40
CA ILE A 249 11.35 -5.97 2.98
C ILE A 249 10.27 -5.93 1.90
N GLY A 250 9.12 -6.53 2.16
CA GLY A 250 7.97 -6.45 1.27
C GLY A 250 7.06 -5.26 1.60
N ASP A 251 6.07 -5.07 0.75
CA ASP A 251 5.22 -3.89 0.77
C ASP A 251 4.34 -3.81 2.03
N PRO A 252 4.21 -2.60 2.61
CA PRO A 252 3.49 -2.43 3.86
C PRO A 252 1.98 -2.32 3.63
N ALA A 253 1.24 -2.66 4.68
CA ALA A 253 -0.14 -2.25 4.89
C ALA A 253 -0.22 -1.44 6.18
N LEU A 254 -1.14 -0.47 6.23
CA LEU A 254 -1.27 0.49 7.31
C LEU A 254 -2.74 0.62 7.73
N ASN A 255 -3.02 0.66 9.03
CA ASN A 255 -4.36 0.95 9.57
C ASN A 255 -4.43 2.32 10.27
N ASN A 256 -5.63 2.76 10.67
CA ASN A 256 -5.80 4.08 11.31
C ASN A 256 -5.18 4.20 12.71
N SER A 257 -4.77 3.09 13.32
CA SER A 257 -4.02 3.10 14.57
C SER A 257 -2.52 3.34 14.38
N GLY A 258 -2.05 3.55 13.15
CA GLY A 258 -0.63 3.73 12.84
C GLY A 258 0.18 2.42 12.89
N VAL A 259 -0.48 1.25 12.88
CA VAL A 259 0.20 -0.05 12.84
C VAL A 259 0.57 -0.36 11.40
N VAL A 260 1.87 -0.54 11.16
CA VAL A 260 2.39 -0.96 9.85
C VAL A 260 2.66 -2.45 9.88
N ALA A 261 1.99 -3.20 9.01
CA ALA A 261 2.19 -4.62 8.76
C ALA A 261 3.01 -4.81 7.50
N PHE A 262 4.01 -5.70 7.50
CA PHE A 262 4.81 -5.97 6.30
C PHE A 262 5.45 -7.35 6.36
N PRO A 263 5.56 -8.08 5.23
CA PRO A 263 6.37 -9.28 5.17
C PRO A 263 7.85 -8.91 5.05
N ALA A 264 8.74 -9.71 5.64
CA ALA A 264 10.18 -9.54 5.45
C ALA A 264 10.95 -10.85 5.62
N ALA A 265 12.09 -10.95 4.94
CA ALA A 265 13.07 -12.01 5.11
C ALA A 265 14.10 -11.60 6.17
N ILE A 266 14.58 -12.57 6.96
CA ILE A 266 15.65 -12.35 7.94
C ILE A 266 16.83 -13.24 7.62
N PHE A 267 17.99 -12.61 7.41
CA PHE A 267 19.24 -13.32 7.26
C PHE A 267 19.80 -13.75 8.64
N LYS A 268 20.14 -15.04 8.78
CA LYS A 268 20.69 -15.65 10.01
C LYS A 268 19.85 -15.36 11.26
N GLY A 269 18.52 -15.33 11.09
CA GLY A 269 17.55 -15.11 12.17
C GLY A 269 16.99 -16.41 12.77
N PRO A 270 16.08 -16.27 13.75
CA PRO A 270 15.33 -17.41 14.31
C PRO A 270 14.36 -18.06 13.31
N ALA A 271 14.06 -17.37 12.20
CA ALA A 271 13.28 -17.85 11.06
C ALA A 271 13.83 -17.20 9.78
N LEU A 272 13.57 -17.80 8.62
CA LEU A 272 13.98 -17.26 7.31
C LEU A 272 13.23 -15.97 6.93
N GLY A 273 12.10 -15.71 7.58
CA GLY A 273 11.25 -14.55 7.32
C GLY A 273 9.92 -14.68 8.06
N GLY A 274 9.05 -13.70 7.85
CA GLY A 274 7.75 -13.65 8.51
C GLY A 274 6.97 -12.40 8.19
N VAL A 275 5.80 -12.29 8.80
CA VAL A 275 5.01 -11.06 8.84
C VAL A 275 5.36 -10.31 10.12
N PHE A 276 5.72 -9.04 9.97
CA PHE A 276 6.10 -8.12 11.04
C PHE A 276 5.04 -7.05 11.26
N VAL A 277 5.07 -6.47 12.45
CA VAL A 277 4.39 -5.21 12.74
C VAL A 277 5.37 -4.19 13.30
N ALA A 278 5.18 -2.92 12.95
CA ALA A 278 5.94 -1.76 13.43
C ALA A 278 5.05 -0.50 13.53
N GLY A 279 5.66 0.69 13.60
CA GLY A 279 4.96 1.97 13.71
C GLY A 279 4.46 2.26 15.13
N ALA A 280 3.14 2.37 15.29
CA ALA A 280 2.51 2.49 16.60
C ALA A 280 2.71 1.26 17.51
N ARG A 281 3.15 0.13 16.94
CA ARG A 281 3.63 -1.05 17.69
C ARG A 281 5.14 -1.18 17.55
N SER A 282 5.79 -1.70 18.59
CA SER A 282 7.21 -2.07 18.53
C SER A 282 7.45 -3.14 17.47
N LEU A 283 8.56 -3.02 16.74
CA LEU A 283 8.99 -4.01 15.75
C LEU A 283 9.03 -5.42 16.36
N ARG A 284 8.22 -6.33 15.82
CA ARG A 284 8.19 -7.74 16.22
C ARG A 284 7.63 -8.63 15.12
N PHE A 285 8.00 -9.91 15.17
CA PHE A 285 7.29 -10.95 14.43
C PHE A 285 5.85 -11.07 14.93
N LEU A 286 4.91 -11.19 13.99
CA LEU A 286 3.57 -11.67 14.25
C LEU A 286 3.40 -13.13 13.83
N VAL A 287 3.97 -13.50 12.67
CA VAL A 287 3.97 -14.87 12.13
C VAL A 287 5.32 -15.15 11.51
N ARG A 288 5.85 -16.36 11.65
CA ARG A 288 7.18 -16.77 11.17
C ARG A 288 7.10 -17.93 10.20
N ALA A 289 8.05 -18.00 9.28
CA ALA A 289 8.33 -19.23 8.57
C ALA A 289 8.76 -20.30 9.60
N GLY A 290 8.15 -21.48 9.53
CA GLY A 290 8.28 -22.55 10.52
C GLY A 290 7.11 -22.66 11.50
N ASP A 291 6.29 -21.62 11.64
CA ASP A 291 5.07 -21.68 12.47
C ASP A 291 4.05 -22.64 11.85
N GLN A 292 3.16 -23.20 12.68
CA GLN A 292 2.11 -24.10 12.23
C GLN A 292 0.83 -23.33 11.89
N ALA A 293 0.27 -23.62 10.72
CA ALA A 293 -1.10 -23.27 10.37
C ALA A 293 -2.11 -24.12 11.17
N PRO A 294 -3.41 -23.75 11.21
CA PRO A 294 -4.40 -24.44 12.05
C PRO A 294 -4.57 -25.94 11.75
N ASP A 295 -4.30 -26.35 10.52
CA ASP A 295 -4.31 -27.73 10.06
C ASP A 295 -3.03 -28.53 10.41
N GLY A 296 -2.09 -27.89 11.11
CA GLY A 296 -0.78 -28.41 11.49
C GLY A 296 0.28 -28.36 10.39
N ALA A 297 -0.01 -27.83 9.20
CA ALA A 297 0.99 -27.64 8.16
C ALA A 297 1.98 -26.53 8.55
N MET A 298 3.23 -26.64 8.10
CA MET A 298 4.26 -25.63 8.38
C MET A 298 4.19 -24.49 7.37
N ILE A 299 4.25 -23.25 7.83
CA ILE A 299 4.36 -22.08 6.96
C ILE A 299 5.79 -22.00 6.41
N LEU A 300 5.94 -22.05 5.09
CA LEU A 300 7.25 -22.04 4.42
C LEU A 300 7.60 -20.65 3.89
N ARG A 301 6.64 -19.96 3.28
CA ARG A 301 6.78 -18.64 2.66
C ARG A 301 5.48 -17.85 2.74
N PHE A 302 5.59 -16.55 2.54
CA PHE A 302 4.49 -15.58 2.57
C PHE A 302 4.36 -14.89 1.20
N SER A 303 3.19 -14.32 0.91
CA SER A 303 3.00 -13.37 -0.20
C SER A 303 3.85 -12.11 0.01
N GLU A 304 4.21 -11.43 -1.09
CA GLU A 304 5.02 -10.19 -1.06
C GLU A 304 4.28 -9.00 -0.42
N ARG A 305 2.94 -9.10 -0.33
CA ARG A 305 2.07 -8.14 0.32
C ARG A 305 1.23 -8.81 1.39
N VAL A 306 0.88 -8.01 2.39
CA VAL A 306 -0.07 -8.35 3.46
C VAL A 306 -1.17 -7.29 3.46
N ALA A 307 -2.27 -7.55 4.15
CA ALA A 307 -3.29 -6.54 4.42
C ALA A 307 -3.62 -6.51 5.91
N ILE A 308 -3.85 -5.33 6.48
CA ILE A 308 -4.22 -5.14 7.88
C ILE A 308 -5.58 -4.47 7.96
N ASP A 309 -6.43 -4.92 8.86
CA ASP A 309 -7.70 -4.24 9.16
C ASP A 309 -7.58 -3.24 10.33
N GLU A 310 -8.68 -2.57 10.62
CA GLU A 310 -8.78 -1.61 11.72
C GLU A 310 -8.67 -2.26 13.11
N GLY A 311 -8.98 -3.56 13.24
CA GLY A 311 -8.73 -4.35 14.45
C GLY A 311 -7.25 -4.72 14.64
N GLY A 312 -6.43 -4.54 13.60
CA GLY A 312 -5.03 -4.94 13.57
C GLY A 312 -4.83 -6.43 13.26
N GLU A 313 -5.85 -7.08 12.71
CA GLU A 313 -5.76 -8.42 12.14
C GLU A 313 -5.15 -8.35 10.73
N ILE A 314 -4.24 -9.28 10.43
CA ILE A 314 -3.47 -9.28 9.19
C ILE A 314 -3.85 -10.49 8.34
N ALA A 315 -4.27 -10.25 7.10
CA ALA A 315 -4.47 -11.27 6.08
C ALA A 315 -3.25 -11.38 5.16
N PHE A 316 -2.87 -12.60 4.81
CA PHE A 316 -1.70 -12.87 3.97
C PHE A 316 -1.83 -14.20 3.23
N GLY A 317 -1.20 -14.30 2.06
CA GLY A 317 -1.00 -15.56 1.36
C GLY A 317 0.18 -16.31 1.97
N ALA A 318 0.10 -17.64 2.02
CA ALA A 318 1.16 -18.50 2.55
C ALA A 318 1.34 -19.74 1.69
N HIS A 319 2.59 -20.18 1.56
CA HIS A 319 2.90 -21.52 1.08
C HIS A 319 3.08 -22.43 2.30
N LEU A 320 2.30 -23.50 2.36
CA LEU A 320 2.27 -24.46 3.44
C LEU A 320 2.96 -25.76 3.02
N GLY A 321 3.70 -26.37 3.94
CA GLY A 321 4.34 -27.67 3.76
C GLY A 321 3.78 -28.70 4.73
N LYS A 322 3.33 -29.84 4.20
CA LYS A 322 2.89 -30.99 5.01
C LYS A 322 3.15 -32.29 4.26
N ASP A 323 3.75 -33.27 4.93
CA ASP A 323 4.02 -34.62 4.38
C ASP A 323 4.76 -34.63 3.03
N GLY A 324 5.66 -33.66 2.81
CA GLY A 324 6.44 -33.54 1.58
C GLY A 324 5.70 -32.88 0.40
N ALA A 325 4.45 -32.47 0.59
CA ALA A 325 3.68 -31.68 -0.36
C ALA A 325 3.66 -30.20 0.04
N THR A 326 3.63 -29.32 -0.96
CA THR A 326 3.43 -27.88 -0.79
C THR A 326 2.07 -27.48 -1.34
N ARG A 327 1.40 -26.57 -0.66
CA ARG A 327 0.11 -26.03 -1.09
C ARG A 327 -0.05 -24.58 -0.67
N GLU A 328 -0.84 -23.81 -1.40
CA GLU A 328 -1.12 -22.42 -1.05
C GLU A 328 -2.29 -22.29 -0.08
N ALA A 329 -2.29 -21.23 0.72
CA ALA A 329 -3.38 -20.86 1.60
C ALA A 329 -3.51 -19.34 1.75
N VAL A 330 -4.73 -18.90 2.00
CA VAL A 330 -5.04 -17.57 2.53
C VAL A 330 -5.25 -17.70 4.02
N LEU A 331 -4.39 -17.06 4.80
CA LEU A 331 -4.41 -17.07 6.26
C LEU A 331 -4.71 -15.68 6.81
N ARG A 332 -5.20 -15.65 8.05
CA ARG A 332 -5.42 -14.42 8.81
C ARG A 332 -4.92 -14.58 10.23
N THR A 333 -4.39 -13.53 10.83
CA THR A 333 -4.15 -13.48 12.28
C THR A 333 -5.41 -13.04 13.00
N GLY A 334 -5.76 -13.67 14.11
CA GLY A 334 -6.84 -13.26 15.01
C GLY A 334 -6.40 -13.28 16.47
N THR A 335 -7.34 -12.97 17.37
CA THR A 335 -7.09 -12.96 18.83
C THR A 335 -6.72 -14.33 19.39
N GLU A 336 -7.14 -15.42 18.74
CA GLU A 336 -6.90 -16.80 19.17
C GLU A 336 -5.74 -17.48 18.40
N GLY A 337 -5.00 -16.74 17.58
CA GLY A 337 -3.91 -17.27 16.75
C GLY A 337 -4.22 -17.15 15.26
N LEU A 338 -3.72 -18.10 14.46
CA LEU A 338 -3.96 -18.12 13.02
C LEU A 338 -5.34 -18.72 12.70
N ALA A 339 -6.00 -18.15 11.70
CA ALA A 339 -7.21 -18.69 11.10
C ALA A 339 -6.95 -18.98 9.62
N GLU A 340 -7.43 -20.13 9.17
CA GLU A 340 -7.42 -20.51 7.75
C GLU A 340 -8.69 -19.96 7.08
N ILE A 341 -8.51 -19.12 6.05
CA ILE A 341 -9.61 -18.55 5.27
C ILE A 341 -9.93 -19.46 4.08
N ALA A 342 -8.89 -19.88 3.36
CA ALA A 342 -8.98 -20.81 2.24
C ALA A 342 -7.65 -21.53 2.06
N VAL A 343 -7.70 -22.78 1.60
CA VAL A 343 -6.51 -23.59 1.30
C VAL A 343 -6.71 -24.35 0.00
N GLU A 344 -5.65 -24.49 -0.77
CA GLU A 344 -5.63 -25.26 -2.00
C GLU A 344 -6.07 -26.71 -1.76
N GLY A 345 -6.88 -27.23 -2.68
CA GLY A 345 -7.54 -28.53 -2.62
C GLY A 345 -8.85 -28.53 -1.83
N ALA A 346 -9.14 -27.51 -1.01
CA ALA A 346 -10.42 -27.44 -0.29
C ALA A 346 -11.60 -27.11 -1.22
N PRO A 347 -12.83 -27.55 -0.89
CA PRO A 347 -14.02 -27.16 -1.63
C PRO A 347 -14.23 -25.64 -1.62
N ALA A 348 -14.53 -25.07 -2.80
CA ALA A 348 -14.80 -23.64 -2.93
C ALA A 348 -16.33 -23.36 -2.87
N PRO A 349 -16.76 -22.26 -2.23
CA PRO A 349 -18.13 -21.78 -2.32
C PRO A 349 -18.57 -21.59 -3.78
N GLY A 350 -19.75 -22.11 -4.13
CA GLY A 350 -20.26 -22.07 -5.51
C GLY A 350 -19.74 -23.20 -6.42
N GLY A 351 -19.02 -24.18 -5.87
CA GLY A 351 -18.59 -25.39 -6.57
C GLY A 351 -17.09 -25.41 -6.93
N GLY A 352 -16.59 -26.61 -7.22
CA GLY A 352 -15.16 -26.84 -7.52
C GLY A 352 -14.28 -26.88 -6.27
N ARG A 353 -12.96 -26.81 -6.50
CA ARG A 353 -11.93 -26.77 -5.45
C ARG A 353 -10.94 -25.64 -5.74
N TYR A 354 -10.38 -25.05 -4.69
CA TYR A 354 -9.30 -24.08 -4.85
C TYR A 354 -8.07 -24.77 -5.46
N ALA A 355 -7.54 -24.20 -6.53
CA ALA A 355 -6.37 -24.71 -7.26
C ALA A 355 -5.13 -23.79 -7.14
N GLY A 356 -5.32 -22.60 -6.56
CA GLY A 356 -4.28 -21.59 -6.35
C GLY A 356 -4.90 -20.24 -6.02
N PHE A 357 -4.10 -19.29 -5.59
CA PHE A 357 -4.59 -17.96 -5.20
C PHE A 357 -3.95 -16.84 -6.03
N GLY A 358 -4.65 -15.70 -6.08
CA GLY A 358 -4.11 -14.48 -6.66
C GLY A 358 -2.95 -13.89 -5.83
N PRO A 359 -2.38 -12.75 -6.27
CA PRO A 359 -1.12 -12.22 -5.73
C PRO A 359 -1.07 -12.06 -4.20
N TRP A 360 -2.12 -11.50 -3.59
CA TRP A 360 -2.28 -11.43 -2.14
C TRP A 360 -3.76 -11.22 -1.77
N PRO A 361 -4.18 -11.56 -0.54
CA PRO A 361 -5.48 -11.20 -0.02
C PRO A 361 -5.53 -9.76 0.50
N THR A 362 -6.69 -9.13 0.46
CA THR A 362 -6.95 -7.82 1.10
C THR A 362 -7.83 -7.97 2.33
N ALA A 363 -7.80 -6.99 3.23
CA ALA A 363 -8.54 -6.99 4.49
C ALA A 363 -9.55 -5.84 4.51
N GLY A 364 -10.80 -6.17 4.87
CA GLY A 364 -11.85 -5.20 5.18
C GLY A 364 -12.20 -5.23 6.68
N PRO A 365 -13.09 -4.33 7.13
CA PRO A 365 -13.53 -4.27 8.52
C PRO A 365 -14.17 -5.58 9.00
N GLY A 366 -13.99 -5.90 10.29
CA GLY A 366 -14.68 -7.01 10.94
C GLY A 366 -14.19 -8.40 10.53
N GLY A 367 -12.89 -8.56 10.24
CA GLY A 367 -12.34 -9.87 9.91
C GLY A 367 -12.47 -10.27 8.44
N VAL A 368 -13.09 -9.44 7.59
CA VAL A 368 -13.35 -9.79 6.19
C VAL A 368 -12.03 -9.86 5.43
N THR A 369 -11.80 -10.97 4.74
CA THR A 369 -10.67 -11.19 3.84
C THR A 369 -11.20 -11.38 2.43
N ALA A 370 -10.69 -10.62 1.46
CA ALA A 370 -10.99 -10.79 0.04
C ALA A 370 -9.79 -11.32 -0.72
N PHE A 371 -10.03 -12.19 -1.69
CA PHE A 371 -8.99 -12.79 -2.50
C PHE A 371 -9.53 -13.26 -3.85
N ILE A 372 -8.62 -13.45 -4.80
CA ILE A 372 -8.88 -14.16 -6.05
C ILE A 372 -8.39 -15.60 -5.87
N ALA A 373 -9.13 -16.57 -6.38
CA ALA A 373 -8.68 -17.95 -6.41
C ALA A 373 -8.95 -18.61 -7.74
N ALA A 374 -8.03 -19.49 -8.13
CA ALA A 374 -8.22 -20.40 -9.23
C ALA A 374 -9.09 -21.60 -8.80
N LEU A 375 -9.93 -22.11 -9.69
CA LEU A 375 -10.86 -23.19 -9.40
C LEU A 375 -10.71 -24.37 -10.35
N ASP A 376 -10.58 -25.57 -9.77
CA ASP A 376 -10.64 -26.85 -10.48
C ASP A 376 -12.06 -27.43 -10.48
N GLY A 377 -12.41 -28.12 -11.56
CA GLY A 377 -13.68 -28.84 -11.68
C GLY A 377 -14.90 -27.97 -11.99
N VAL A 378 -14.70 -26.70 -12.39
CA VAL A 378 -15.77 -25.78 -12.81
C VAL A 378 -15.39 -25.00 -14.08
N PRO A 379 -16.38 -24.58 -14.90
CA PRO A 379 -16.14 -23.62 -15.98
C PRO A 379 -15.79 -22.24 -15.39
N GLY A 380 -14.74 -21.60 -15.90
CA GLY A 380 -14.26 -20.30 -15.41
C GLY A 380 -13.19 -20.46 -14.32
N PRO A 381 -11.90 -20.42 -14.67
CA PRO A 381 -10.84 -20.87 -13.76
C PRO A 381 -10.51 -19.87 -12.67
N LEU A 382 -11.14 -18.69 -12.60
CA LEU A 382 -10.86 -17.66 -11.60
C LEU A 382 -12.16 -17.06 -11.06
N ALA A 383 -12.20 -16.82 -9.76
CA ALA A 383 -13.31 -16.15 -9.08
C ALA A 383 -12.82 -15.27 -7.93
N ALA A 384 -13.61 -14.25 -7.60
CA ALA A 384 -13.41 -13.40 -6.44
C ALA A 384 -14.21 -13.93 -5.25
N PHE A 385 -13.56 -13.98 -4.10
CA PHE A 385 -14.11 -14.45 -2.83
C PHE A 385 -13.97 -13.38 -1.77
N ALA A 386 -14.90 -13.39 -0.82
CA ALA A 386 -14.80 -12.58 0.39
C ALA A 386 -15.52 -13.24 1.55
N GLY A 387 -15.00 -13.05 2.75
CA GLY A 387 -15.67 -13.46 3.99
C GLY A 387 -14.70 -13.60 5.15
N THR A 388 -15.19 -14.14 6.26
CA THR A 388 -14.40 -14.49 7.44
C THR A 388 -14.07 -15.98 7.42
N ALA A 389 -13.21 -16.43 8.33
CA ALA A 389 -12.97 -17.86 8.54
C ALA A 389 -14.31 -18.60 8.76
N GLY A 390 -14.56 -19.64 7.98
CA GLY A 390 -15.80 -20.44 8.04
C GLY A 390 -17.04 -19.85 7.34
N ASP A 391 -17.02 -18.60 6.87
CA ASP A 391 -18.13 -17.97 6.10
C ASP A 391 -17.60 -17.21 4.87
N VAL A 392 -16.72 -17.86 4.11
CA VAL A 392 -16.27 -17.36 2.82
C VAL A 392 -17.36 -17.59 1.77
N ARG A 393 -17.59 -16.58 0.92
CA ARG A 393 -18.56 -16.64 -0.17
C ARG A 393 -17.91 -16.24 -1.48
N ARG A 394 -18.37 -16.86 -2.57
CA ARG A 394 -18.05 -16.41 -3.93
C ARG A 394 -18.84 -15.13 -4.21
N VAL A 395 -18.12 -14.08 -4.61
CA VAL A 395 -18.70 -12.78 -4.91
C VAL A 395 -18.95 -12.62 -6.41
N ALA A 396 -18.03 -13.11 -7.23
CA ALA A 396 -18.11 -13.08 -8.69
C ALA A 396 -17.27 -14.18 -9.30
N ALA A 397 -17.77 -14.79 -10.38
CA ALA A 397 -16.99 -15.68 -11.24
C ALA A 397 -17.08 -15.26 -12.71
N MET A 398 -16.08 -15.65 -13.50
CA MET A 398 -16.07 -15.42 -14.95
C MET A 398 -17.34 -15.99 -15.60
N GLY A 399 -17.96 -15.21 -16.49
CA GLY A 399 -19.14 -15.63 -17.24
C GLY A 399 -20.47 -15.55 -16.47
N GLU A 400 -20.45 -15.20 -15.17
CA GLU A 400 -21.69 -14.87 -14.47
C GLU A 400 -22.31 -13.59 -15.05
N THR A 401 -23.64 -13.57 -15.20
CA THR A 401 -24.36 -12.43 -15.75
C THR A 401 -24.64 -11.42 -14.65
N LEU A 402 -24.21 -10.17 -14.84
CA LEU A 402 -24.57 -9.04 -13.99
C LEU A 402 -26.09 -8.82 -14.03
N PRO A 403 -26.69 -8.19 -13.00
CA PRO A 403 -28.14 -7.92 -13.02
C PRO A 403 -28.63 -7.05 -14.18
N GLU A 404 -27.73 -6.26 -14.78
CA GLU A 404 -27.97 -5.49 -16.00
C GLU A 404 -27.87 -6.30 -17.31
N GLY A 405 -27.59 -7.60 -17.22
CA GLY A 405 -27.60 -8.55 -18.34
C GLY A 405 -26.26 -8.77 -19.04
N ALA A 406 -25.22 -7.99 -18.70
CA ALA A 406 -23.88 -8.18 -19.27
C ALA A 406 -23.10 -9.29 -18.54
N PRO A 407 -22.36 -10.16 -19.24
CA PRO A 407 -21.51 -11.16 -18.58
C PRO A 407 -20.26 -10.51 -17.97
N ILE A 408 -19.80 -11.06 -16.84
CA ILE A 408 -18.51 -10.71 -16.26
C ILE A 408 -17.41 -11.29 -17.16
N GLY A 409 -16.53 -10.41 -17.62
CA GLY A 409 -15.36 -10.77 -18.43
C GLY A 409 -14.36 -11.65 -17.68
N ARG A 410 -13.28 -12.03 -18.36
CA ARG A 410 -12.22 -12.83 -17.73
C ARG A 410 -11.45 -11.99 -16.71
N PHE A 411 -11.24 -12.55 -15.52
CA PHE A 411 -10.34 -11.97 -14.51
C PHE A 411 -8.93 -11.76 -15.10
N ALA A 412 -8.33 -10.61 -14.83
CA ALA A 412 -6.95 -10.37 -15.23
C ALA A 412 -6.00 -11.34 -14.49
N PRO A 413 -4.90 -11.80 -15.12
CA PRO A 413 -4.00 -12.79 -14.51
C PRO A 413 -3.47 -12.42 -13.12
N ASN A 414 -3.26 -11.12 -12.85
CA ASN A 414 -2.74 -10.59 -11.59
C ASN A 414 -3.77 -9.69 -10.86
N THR A 415 -5.06 -9.90 -11.11
CA THR A 415 -6.10 -9.10 -10.44
C THR A 415 -6.12 -9.37 -8.94
N VAL A 416 -6.37 -8.33 -8.16
CA VAL A 416 -6.52 -8.42 -6.71
C VAL A 416 -7.94 -7.98 -6.36
N ALA A 417 -8.64 -8.81 -5.59
CA ALA A 417 -9.93 -8.42 -5.03
C ALA A 417 -9.69 -7.49 -3.84
N ALA A 418 -10.24 -6.26 -3.87
CA ALA A 418 -10.11 -5.32 -2.77
C ALA A 418 -11.38 -5.33 -1.90
N ALA A 419 -11.25 -5.79 -0.66
CA ALA A 419 -12.27 -5.62 0.35
C ALA A 419 -12.31 -4.16 0.81
N GLY A 420 -13.52 -3.63 1.01
CA GLY A 420 -13.73 -2.35 1.66
C GLY A 420 -14.84 -2.39 2.71
N PRO A 421 -15.13 -1.24 3.33
CA PRO A 421 -16.15 -1.14 4.38
C PRO A 421 -17.55 -1.53 3.89
N LYS A 422 -18.45 -1.90 4.80
CA LYS A 422 -19.84 -2.33 4.47
C LYS A 422 -19.91 -3.53 3.50
N GLY A 423 -18.87 -4.37 3.52
CA GLY A 423 -18.78 -5.57 2.68
C GLY A 423 -18.51 -5.28 1.20
N THR A 424 -18.10 -4.06 0.85
CA THR A 424 -17.82 -3.74 -0.55
C THR A 424 -16.65 -4.55 -1.07
N LEU A 425 -16.72 -4.90 -2.36
CA LEU A 425 -15.64 -5.61 -3.04
C LEU A 425 -15.43 -5.03 -4.43
N THR A 426 -14.18 -4.78 -4.81
CA THR A 426 -13.81 -4.48 -6.20
C THR A 426 -12.85 -5.51 -6.77
N PHE A 427 -12.85 -5.63 -8.09
CA PHE A 427 -11.90 -6.43 -8.87
C PHE A 427 -11.93 -5.97 -10.33
N ALA A 428 -10.89 -6.32 -11.10
CA ALA A 428 -10.78 -5.98 -12.51
C ALA A 428 -10.87 -7.20 -13.43
N THR A 429 -11.47 -7.01 -14.60
CA THR A 429 -11.46 -7.96 -15.72
C THR A 429 -10.76 -7.36 -16.93
N VAL A 430 -10.24 -8.22 -17.80
CA VAL A 430 -9.62 -7.85 -19.07
C VAL A 430 -10.40 -8.44 -20.25
N ALA A 431 -10.44 -7.70 -21.35
CA ALA A 431 -10.96 -8.15 -22.63
C ALA A 431 -9.95 -9.07 -23.33
N GLN A 432 -10.40 -10.21 -23.83
CA GLN A 432 -9.60 -11.10 -24.68
C GLN A 432 -10.26 -11.39 -26.03
N GLU A 433 -11.59 -11.28 -26.11
CA GLU A 433 -12.33 -11.47 -27.35
C GLU A 433 -12.85 -10.16 -27.94
N LYS A 434 -13.08 -10.18 -29.26
CA LYS A 434 -13.63 -9.05 -30.00
C LYS A 434 -15.07 -8.79 -29.54
N GLY A 435 -15.26 -7.72 -28.76
CA GLY A 435 -16.56 -7.33 -28.18
C GLY A 435 -16.56 -7.27 -26.66
N GLU A 436 -15.55 -7.84 -25.99
CA GLU A 436 -15.34 -7.69 -24.56
C GLU A 436 -14.72 -6.33 -24.23
N ARG A 437 -14.91 -5.89 -22.98
CA ARG A 437 -14.33 -4.65 -22.45
C ARG A 437 -13.52 -4.94 -21.19
N ASN A 438 -12.41 -4.23 -21.03
CA ASN A 438 -11.77 -4.13 -19.73
C ASN A 438 -12.74 -3.41 -18.82
N ALA A 439 -12.83 -3.82 -17.55
CA ALA A 439 -13.74 -3.19 -16.61
C ALA A 439 -13.24 -3.36 -15.18
N ILE A 440 -13.56 -2.39 -14.35
CA ILE A 440 -13.47 -2.50 -12.90
C ILE A 440 -14.90 -2.65 -12.38
N TYR A 441 -15.13 -3.67 -11.57
CA TYR A 441 -16.42 -3.93 -10.95
C TYR A 441 -16.39 -3.53 -9.49
N CYS A 442 -17.55 -3.14 -8.97
CA CYS A 442 -17.79 -3.08 -7.53
C CYS A 442 -19.07 -3.80 -7.17
N ARG A 443 -19.01 -4.63 -6.13
CA ARG A 443 -20.17 -4.94 -5.30
C ARG A 443 -20.26 -3.87 -4.23
N CYS A 444 -20.92 -2.76 -4.56
CA CYS A 444 -21.10 -1.59 -3.71
C CYS A 444 -22.59 -1.46 -3.35
N PRO A 445 -22.94 -0.90 -2.17
CA PRO A 445 -24.33 -0.60 -1.82
C PRO A 445 -25.05 0.28 -2.86
#